data_AF-A0A924JR87-F1
#
_entry.id   AF-A0A924JR87-F1
#
_cell.length_a   1.000
_cell.length_b   1.000
_cell.length_c   1.000
_cell.angle_alpha   90.00
_cell.angle_beta   90.00
_cell.angle_gamma   90.00
#
_symmetry.space_group_name_H-M   'P 1'
#
loop_
_entity.id
_entity.type
_entity.pdbx_description
1 polymer ?
#
loop_
_entity_poly.entity_id
_entity_poly.type
_entity_poly.pdbx_seq_one_letter_code
_entity_poly.pdbx_strand_id
1 'polypeptide(L)'
;MTTDKHLAFIRERILDSGQATMYRYIDETHKQVMGIKKQLVMDDEGQLYFPLNEKFEQKYSDDVFPVELFFYKKGNPFYMTAKGIAVKSQPSGNETQNVLSNQDNVVCVKMDEIEYSELTGMNHDSLWRKCMKFIGNINAAF
;
A
#
# COMPACT_ATOMS: atom_id res chain seq x y z
N MET A 1 9.00 -2.15 20.09
CA MET A 1 7.74 -2.02 20.86
C MET A 1 6.84 -0.89 20.36
N THR A 2 7.33 0.29 19.95
CA THR A 2 6.50 1.34 19.31
C THR A 2 6.25 1.08 17.81
N THR A 3 7.25 0.57 17.10
CA THR A 3 7.16 0.22 15.67
C THR A 3 6.09 -0.84 15.39
N ASP A 4 5.97 -1.83 16.27
CA ASP A 4 5.02 -2.94 16.15
C ASP A 4 3.56 -2.46 16.20
N LYS A 5 3.27 -1.46 17.05
CA LYS A 5 1.92 -0.88 17.17
C LYS A 5 1.51 -0.09 15.92
N HIS A 6 2.47 0.63 15.32
CA HIS A 6 2.19 1.40 14.10
C HIS A 6 1.95 0.47 12.92
N LEU A 7 2.76 -0.59 12.77
CA LEU A 7 2.57 -1.60 11.73
C LEU A 7 1.24 -2.33 11.90
N ALA A 8 0.86 -2.72 13.12
CA ALA A 8 -0.44 -3.33 13.37
C ALA A 8 -1.61 -2.43 12.96
N PHE A 9 -1.54 -1.13 13.28
CA PHE A 9 -2.55 -0.14 12.87
C PHE A 9 -2.62 -0.01 11.34
N ILE A 10 -1.49 0.12 10.66
CA ILE A 10 -1.43 0.20 9.19
C ILE A 10 -2.03 -1.06 8.58
N ARG A 11 -1.65 -2.25 9.08
CA ARG A 11 -2.17 -3.55 8.63
C ARG A 11 -3.70 -3.58 8.72
N GLU A 12 -4.24 -3.21 9.87
CA GLU A 12 -5.69 -3.15 10.11
C GLU A 12 -6.38 -2.24 9.08
N ARG A 13 -5.85 -1.03 8.85
CA ARG A 13 -6.44 -0.07 7.89
C ARG A 13 -6.37 -0.50 6.43
N ILE A 14 -5.28 -1.18 6.05
CA ILE A 14 -5.15 -1.79 4.71
C ILE A 14 -6.21 -2.89 4.54
N LEU A 15 -6.35 -3.78 5.52
CA LEU A 15 -7.30 -4.89 5.49
C LEU A 15 -8.76 -4.40 5.49
N ASP A 16 -9.08 -3.38 6.30
CA ASP A 16 -10.41 -2.74 6.32
C ASP A 16 -10.81 -2.18 4.95
N SER A 17 -9.84 -1.59 4.25
CA SER A 17 -10.01 -1.04 2.91
C SER A 17 -10.20 -2.17 1.88
N GLY A 18 -9.45 -3.27 2.01
CA GLY A 18 -9.52 -4.48 1.19
C GLY A 18 -9.04 -4.35 -0.26
N GLN A 19 -8.82 -3.11 -0.71
CA GLN A 19 -8.30 -2.78 -2.03
C GLN A 19 -7.57 -1.43 -2.01
N ALA A 20 -6.73 -1.22 -3.02
CA ALA A 20 -6.02 0.04 -3.24
C ALA A 20 -6.03 0.42 -4.72
N THR A 21 -6.08 1.71 -5.03
CA THR A 21 -5.75 2.18 -6.38
C THR A 21 -4.25 2.38 -6.46
N MET A 22 -3.60 1.74 -7.43
CA MET A 22 -2.17 1.86 -7.64
C MET A 22 -1.87 2.89 -8.73
N TYR A 23 -0.92 3.76 -8.41
CA TYR A 23 -0.32 4.71 -9.32
C TYR A 23 1.17 4.41 -9.45
N ARG A 24 1.69 4.44 -10.67
CA ARG A 24 3.12 4.44 -10.96
C ARG A 24 3.56 5.87 -11.23
N TYR A 25 4.70 6.29 -10.68
CA TYR A 25 5.32 7.54 -11.09
C TYR A 25 6.14 7.31 -12.37
N ILE A 26 5.86 8.08 -13.41
CA ILE A 26 6.68 8.13 -14.63
C ILE A 26 7.82 9.13 -14.44
N ASP A 27 7.51 10.25 -13.79
CA ASP A 27 8.43 11.27 -13.31
C ASP A 27 7.86 11.92 -12.04
N GLU A 28 8.50 12.99 -11.54
CA GLU A 28 8.11 13.69 -10.31
C GLU A 28 6.70 14.31 -10.36
N THR A 29 6.18 14.57 -11.56
CA THR A 29 4.93 15.30 -11.79
C THR A 29 3.82 14.43 -12.40
N HIS A 30 4.18 13.32 -13.07
CA HIS A 30 3.25 12.47 -13.78
C HIS A 30 3.03 11.12 -13.09
N LYS A 31 1.75 10.86 -12.79
CA LYS A 31 1.26 9.59 -12.27
C LYS A 31 0.48 8.84 -13.34
N GLN A 32 0.77 7.56 -13.51
CA GLN A 32 -0.01 6.64 -14.32
C GLN A 32 -0.86 5.74 -13.44
N VAL A 33 -2.16 5.69 -13.71
CA VAL A 33 -3.06 4.73 -13.05
C VAL A 33 -2.76 3.33 -13.56
N MET A 34 -2.39 2.44 -12.64
CA MET A 34 -2.11 1.03 -12.90
C MET A 34 -3.36 0.17 -12.68
N GLY A 35 -4.29 0.65 -11.87
CA GLY A 35 -5.59 0.05 -11.63
C GLY A 35 -5.83 -0.28 -10.16
N ILE A 36 -6.89 -1.04 -9.89
CA ILE A 36 -7.27 -1.42 -8.52
C ILE A 36 -6.62 -2.75 -8.16
N LYS A 37 -5.87 -2.76 -7.06
CA LYS A 37 -5.24 -3.93 -6.44
C LYS A 37 -6.15 -4.50 -5.37
N LYS A 38 -6.35 -5.81 -5.44
CA LYS A 38 -7.08 -6.62 -4.47
C LYS A 38 -6.13 -7.67 -3.92
N GLN A 39 -6.58 -8.45 -2.93
CA GLN A 39 -5.76 -9.50 -2.29
C GLN A 39 -4.44 -8.94 -1.74
N LEU A 40 -4.55 -7.81 -1.04
CA LEU A 40 -3.42 -7.13 -0.42
C LEU A 40 -2.98 -7.93 0.82
N VAL A 41 -1.71 -8.31 0.87
CA VAL A 41 -1.12 -9.02 2.00
C VAL A 41 0.08 -8.24 2.49
N MET A 42 0.17 -7.96 3.80
CA MET A 42 1.31 -7.26 4.38
C MET A 42 2.09 -8.22 5.27
N ASP A 43 3.40 -8.35 5.03
CA ASP A 43 4.27 -9.17 5.87
C ASP A 43 4.62 -8.47 7.20
N ASP A 44 5.41 -9.13 8.03
CA ASP A 44 5.83 -8.64 9.35
C ASP A 44 6.86 -7.52 9.28
N GLU A 45 7.50 -7.35 8.12
CA GLU A 45 8.41 -6.25 7.84
C GLU A 45 7.66 -5.00 7.33
N GLY A 46 6.34 -5.09 7.16
CA GLY A 46 5.53 -4.01 6.64
C GLY A 46 5.63 -3.85 5.12
N GLN A 47 6.10 -4.87 4.40
CA GLN A 47 6.08 -4.90 2.94
C GLN A 47 4.73 -5.40 2.44
N LEU A 48 4.23 -4.80 1.36
CA LEU A 48 2.91 -5.10 0.82
C LEU A 48 2.99 -5.89 -0.48
N TYR A 49 2.31 -7.03 -0.53
CA TYR A 49 2.24 -7.94 -1.67
C TYR A 49 0.87 -7.93 -2.30
N PHE A 50 0.86 -7.97 -3.63
CA PHE A 50 -0.36 -8.16 -4.42
C PHE A 50 -0.02 -8.62 -5.84
N PRO A 51 -0.96 -9.26 -6.54
CA PRO A 51 -0.76 -9.64 -7.93
C PRO A 51 -0.91 -8.46 -8.89
N LEU A 52 -0.09 -8.47 -9.94
CA LEU A 52 -0.30 -7.65 -11.14
C LEU A 52 -1.24 -8.35 -12.12
N ASN A 53 -1.98 -7.55 -12.87
CA ASN A 53 -2.80 -8.01 -13.96
C ASN A 53 -1.93 -8.26 -15.19
N GLU A 54 -1.74 -9.54 -15.53
CA GLU A 54 -0.88 -9.97 -16.63
C GLU A 54 -1.24 -9.31 -17.97
N LYS A 55 -2.52 -9.06 -18.24
CA LYS A 55 -2.94 -8.53 -19.55
C LYS A 55 -2.53 -7.08 -19.77
N PHE A 56 -2.43 -6.29 -18.70
CA PHE A 56 -2.22 -4.84 -18.79
C PHE A 56 -0.88 -4.39 -18.23
N GLU A 57 -0.33 -5.16 -17.28
CA GLU A 57 0.79 -4.73 -16.44
C GLU A 57 2.02 -5.61 -16.58
N GLN A 58 1.94 -6.69 -17.36
CA GLN A 58 3.10 -7.55 -17.65
C GLN A 58 4.25 -6.77 -18.28
N LYS A 59 3.99 -5.73 -19.07
CA LYS A 59 5.05 -4.87 -19.64
C LYS A 59 5.85 -4.07 -18.58
N TYR A 60 5.39 -4.06 -17.33
CA TYR A 60 6.07 -3.42 -16.20
C TYR A 60 6.68 -4.45 -15.25
N SER A 61 6.60 -5.75 -15.57
CA SER A 61 7.01 -6.83 -14.67
C SER A 61 8.52 -6.91 -14.44
N ASP A 62 9.31 -6.33 -15.33
CA ASP A 62 10.77 -6.40 -15.28
C ASP A 62 11.39 -5.17 -14.60
N ASP A 63 10.54 -4.20 -14.21
CA ASP A 63 10.97 -2.91 -13.69
C ASP A 63 10.91 -2.86 -12.15
N VAL A 64 11.90 -2.20 -11.56
CA VAL A 64 11.80 -1.57 -10.23
C VAL A 64 11.25 -0.17 -10.45
N PHE A 65 10.15 0.20 -9.79
CA PHE A 65 9.54 1.50 -10.03
C PHE A 65 8.86 2.13 -8.81
N PRO A 66 8.90 3.47 -8.70
CA PRO A 66 8.20 4.21 -7.67
C PRO A 66 6.68 4.14 -7.84
N VAL A 67 5.98 3.92 -6.73
CA VAL A 67 4.53 3.74 -6.70
C VAL A 67 3.87 4.50 -5.57
N GLU A 68 2.59 4.78 -5.76
CA GLU A 68 1.67 5.24 -4.72
C GLU A 68 0.44 4.34 -4.71
N LEU A 69 0.04 3.92 -3.51
CA LEU A 69 -1.15 3.14 -3.25
C LEU A 69 -2.14 4.01 -2.49
N PHE A 70 -3.31 4.23 -3.07
CA PHE A 70 -4.40 4.97 -2.46
C PHE A 70 -5.46 4.00 -1.93
N PHE A 71 -5.61 3.94 -0.62
CA PHE A 71 -6.58 3.12 0.09
C PHE A 71 -7.80 3.96 0.46
N TYR A 72 -8.93 3.59 -0.12
CA TYR A 72 -10.22 4.16 0.20
C TYR A 72 -11.32 3.15 -0.07
N LYS A 73 -12.27 3.09 0.86
CA LYS A 73 -13.48 2.29 0.72
C LYS A 73 -14.66 3.14 1.17
N LYS A 74 -15.67 3.23 0.31
CA LYS A 74 -16.91 3.94 0.66
C LYS A 74 -17.49 3.36 1.95
N GLY A 75 -17.82 4.24 2.90
CA GLY A 75 -18.30 3.85 4.23
C GLY A 75 -17.21 3.83 5.31
N ASN A 76 -15.93 3.83 4.94
CA ASN A 76 -14.85 4.01 5.89
C ASN A 76 -14.63 5.52 6.13
N PRO A 77 -14.51 5.97 7.39
CA PRO A 77 -14.28 7.37 7.73
C PRO A 77 -12.80 7.75 7.62
N PHE A 78 -12.06 7.18 6.66
CA PHE A 78 -10.65 7.48 6.47
C PHE A 78 -10.23 7.22 5.03
N TYR A 79 -9.10 7.80 4.66
CA TYR A 79 -8.31 7.39 3.51
C TYR A 79 -6.84 7.33 3.91
N MET A 80 -6.07 6.58 3.13
CA MET A 80 -4.64 6.43 3.36
C MET A 80 -3.90 6.38 2.03
N THR A 81 -2.71 6.97 1.98
CA THR A 81 -1.77 6.83 0.87
C THR A 81 -0.49 6.20 1.39
N ALA A 82 0.01 5.19 0.68
CA ALA A 82 1.35 4.66 0.91
C ALA A 82 2.19 4.88 -0.34
N LYS A 83 3.39 5.45 -0.21
CA LYS A 83 4.38 5.55 -1.27
C LYS A 83 5.55 4.65 -1.00
N GLY A 84 6.18 4.19 -2.07
CA GLY A 84 7.32 3.30 -1.95
C GLY A 84 7.84 2.84 -3.31
N ILE A 85 8.67 1.81 -3.27
CA ILE A 85 9.24 1.18 -4.45
C ILE A 85 8.61 -0.20 -4.65
N ALA A 86 8.08 -0.43 -5.84
CA ALA A 86 7.58 -1.72 -6.28
C ALA A 86 8.70 -2.53 -6.93
N VAL A 87 8.81 -3.80 -6.54
CA VAL A 87 9.75 -4.79 -7.08
C VAL A 87 8.98 -6.09 -7.33
N LYS A 88 9.20 -6.73 -8.48
CA LYS A 88 8.68 -8.08 -8.70
C LYS A 88 9.34 -9.03 -7.71
N SER A 89 8.53 -9.72 -6.92
CA SER A 89 9.03 -10.64 -5.90
C SER A 89 8.18 -11.89 -5.89
N GLN A 90 8.82 -13.02 -5.63
CA GLN A 90 8.09 -14.17 -5.15
C GLN A 90 7.71 -13.93 -3.68
N PRO A 91 6.50 -14.28 -3.26
CA PRO A 91 6.10 -14.14 -1.87
C PRO A 91 7.01 -15.00 -0.99
N SER A 92 7.75 -14.35 -0.09
CA SER A 92 8.52 -15.01 0.97
C SER A 92 7.66 -15.12 2.23
N GLY A 93 7.43 -16.33 2.71
CA GLY A 93 6.67 -16.59 3.94
C GLY A 93 5.40 -17.42 3.73
N ASN A 94 5.08 -18.27 4.71
CA ASN A 94 4.01 -19.26 4.60
C ASN A 94 2.62 -18.62 4.39
N GLU A 95 2.34 -17.50 5.05
CA GLU A 95 1.03 -16.83 4.94
C GLU A 95 0.86 -16.15 3.57
N THR A 96 1.88 -15.42 3.10
CA THR A 96 1.88 -14.76 1.80
C THR A 96 1.83 -15.77 0.66
N GLN A 97 2.55 -16.89 0.78
CA GLN A 97 2.51 -17.98 -0.18
C GLN A 97 1.14 -18.65 -0.23
N ASN A 98 0.47 -18.88 0.90
CA ASN A 98 -0.86 -19.51 0.89
C ASN A 98 -1.92 -18.66 0.18
N VAL A 99 -1.84 -17.33 0.27
CA VAL A 99 -2.83 -16.43 -0.37
C VAL A 99 -2.52 -16.18 -1.84
N LEU A 100 -1.23 -16.15 -2.22
CA LEU A 100 -0.78 -15.76 -3.57
C LEU A 100 -0.16 -16.91 -4.39
N SER A 101 -0.20 -18.15 -3.92
CA SER A 101 0.48 -19.33 -4.49
C SER A 101 0.14 -19.65 -5.95
N ASN A 102 -1.00 -19.18 -6.44
CA ASN A 102 -1.45 -19.42 -7.82
C ASN A 102 -1.23 -18.21 -8.76
N GLN A 103 -0.44 -17.22 -8.34
CA GLN A 103 -0.23 -15.97 -9.09
C GLN A 103 1.23 -15.88 -9.57
N ASP A 104 1.45 -15.94 -10.88
CA ASP A 104 2.79 -15.92 -11.48
C ASP A 104 3.45 -14.53 -11.48
N ASN A 105 2.68 -13.48 -11.16
CA ASN A 105 3.11 -12.08 -11.23
C ASN A 105 2.79 -11.29 -9.97
N VAL A 106 3.45 -11.64 -8.87
CA VAL A 106 3.36 -10.90 -7.59
C VAL A 106 4.38 -9.76 -7.55
N VAL A 107 3.93 -8.62 -7.01
CA VAL A 107 4.79 -7.47 -6.71
C VAL A 107 4.83 -7.28 -5.20
N CYS A 108 6.02 -6.98 -4.71
CA CYS A 108 6.25 -6.46 -3.37
C CYS A 108 6.45 -4.95 -3.46
N VAL A 109 5.77 -4.20 -2.59
CA VAL A 109 5.96 -2.77 -2.39
C VAL A 109 6.61 -2.54 -1.04
N LYS A 110 7.84 -2.03 -1.11
CA LYS A 110 8.57 -1.53 0.05
C LYS A 110 8.08 -0.11 0.34
N MET A 111 7.25 0.03 1.38
CA MET A 111 6.63 1.31 1.72
C MET A 111 7.60 2.18 2.52
N ASP A 112 7.78 3.42 2.08
CA ASP A 112 8.70 4.39 2.70
C ASP A 112 7.95 5.56 3.36
N GLU A 113 6.76 5.88 2.87
CA GLU A 113 5.93 6.98 3.38
C GLU A 113 4.48 6.54 3.45
N ILE A 114 3.83 6.79 4.59
CA ILE A 114 2.39 6.54 4.77
C ILE A 114 1.73 7.80 5.32
N GLU A 115 0.71 8.27 4.62
CA GLU A 115 -0.13 9.38 5.07
C GLU A 115 -1.54 8.86 5.35
N TYR A 116 -2.04 9.12 6.56
CA TYR A 116 -3.35 8.71 7.00
C TYR A 116 -4.19 9.94 7.35
N SER A 117 -5.46 9.93 6.98
CA SER A 117 -6.39 11.02 7.25
C SER A 117 -7.78 10.49 7.59
N GLU A 118 -8.34 10.97 8.69
CA GLU A 118 -9.71 10.68 9.09
C GLU A 118 -10.68 11.70 8.50
N LEU A 119 -11.79 11.19 8.00
CA LEU A 119 -12.96 11.94 7.61
C LEU A 119 -13.85 12.05 8.85
N THR A 120 -13.60 13.05 9.70
CA THR A 120 -14.57 13.41 10.73
C THR A 120 -15.90 13.74 10.05
N GLY A 121 -16.98 13.11 10.52
CA GLY A 121 -18.31 13.30 9.96
C GLY A 121 -18.68 14.77 9.84
N MET A 122 -19.48 15.09 8.82
CA MET A 122 -20.02 16.42 8.51
C MET A 122 -20.89 16.98 9.66
N ASN A 123 -20.32 17.22 10.83
CA ASN A 123 -20.85 18.17 11.79
C ASN A 123 -20.12 19.49 11.53
N HIS A 124 -20.93 20.47 11.17
CA HIS A 124 -20.58 21.88 11.08
C HIS A 124 -19.62 22.27 12.21
N ASP A 125 -18.57 23.02 11.87
CA ASP A 125 -17.66 23.71 12.78
C ASP A 125 -16.50 22.88 13.36
N SER A 126 -15.45 22.65 12.55
CA SER A 126 -14.07 23.09 12.88
C SER A 126 -13.03 22.52 11.90
N LEU A 127 -12.24 23.43 11.33
CA LEU A 127 -11.23 23.25 10.28
C LEU A 127 -9.92 22.61 10.76
N TRP A 128 -9.97 21.56 11.59
CA TRP A 128 -8.76 20.83 11.99
C TRP A 128 -8.81 19.38 11.51
N ARG A 129 -8.19 19.14 10.36
CA ARG A 129 -7.88 17.78 9.88
C ARG A 129 -6.80 17.21 10.78
N LYS A 130 -7.06 16.08 11.45
CA LYS A 130 -5.98 15.25 12.02
C LYS A 130 -5.31 14.49 10.86
N CYS A 131 -4.37 15.14 10.19
CA CYS A 131 -3.46 14.47 9.27
C CYS A 131 -2.32 13.87 10.11
N MET A 132 -2.20 12.55 10.11
CA MET A 132 -1.03 11.87 10.67
C MET A 132 -0.13 11.47 9.51
N LYS A 133 1.07 12.05 9.47
CA LYS A 133 2.11 11.68 8.51
C LYS A 133 3.11 10.78 9.21
N PHE A 134 3.19 9.53 8.78
CA PHE A 134 4.20 8.59 9.24
C PHE A 134 5.35 8.60 8.23
N ILE A 135 6.43 9.30 8.59
CA ILE A 135 7.71 9.21 7.90
C ILE A 135 8.54 8.22 8.70
N GLY A 136 8.52 6.97 8.28
CA GLY A 136 9.30 5.92 8.91
C GLY A 136 10.22 5.32 7.86
N ASN A 137 11.53 5.40 8.08
CA ASN A 137 12.43 4.45 7.46
C ASN A 137 12.04 3.09 8.06
N ILE A 138 11.20 2.31 7.36
CA ILE A 138 10.82 0.96 7.80
C ILE A 138 12.06 0.03 7.82
N ASN A 139 13.19 0.51 7.29
CA ASN A 139 14.47 -0.18 7.26
C ASN A 139 15.48 0.54 8.15
N ALA A 140 15.58 0.06 9.39
CA ALA A 140 16.77 0.18 10.19
C ALA A 140 17.22 -1.22 10.63
N ALA A 141 17.70 -2.03 9.69
CA ALA A 141 18.66 -3.11 9.93
C ALA A 141 19.22 -3.62 8.59
N PHE A 142 20.52 -3.88 8.60
CA PHE A 142 21.37 -4.35 7.51
C PHE A 142 21.08 -5.77 7.07
#